data_AF-A0A1H4M5L9-F1
#
_entry.id   AF-A0A1H4M5L9-F1
#
_cell.length_a   1.000
_cell.length_b   1.000
_cell.length_c   1.000
_cell.angle_alpha   90.00
_cell.angle_beta   90.00
_cell.angle_gamma   90.00
#
_symmetry.space_group_name_H-M   'P 1'
#
loop_
_entity.id
_entity.type
_entity.pdbx_description
1 polymer ?
#
loop_
_entity_poly.entity_id
_entity_poly.type
_entity_poly.pdbx_seq_one_letter_code
_entity_poly.pdbx_strand_id
1 'polypeptide(L)'
;MTQDTENTYCPGHPWYYFLGGKVLTPKQILESVIQTKYSGYDRDNITKADQKPEPQRCEQLRKLRLKFLGDLKKDLTIYREVVRKLHAHRKLPPIEQCSVPRCDDIDVAMSLKHNHLFNDFAHLYKIDMLLAQQPDLFDF
;
A
#
# COMPACT_ATOMS: atom_id res chain seq x y z
N MET A 1 -19.77 -5.93 28.42
CA MET A 1 -18.32 -6.17 28.62
C MET A 1 -17.59 -5.55 27.44
N THR A 2 -17.07 -4.34 27.62
CA THR A 2 -16.25 -3.63 26.64
C THR A 2 -14.82 -4.16 26.76
N GLN A 3 -14.48 -5.18 25.99
CA GLN A 3 -13.07 -5.47 25.73
C GLN A 3 -12.61 -4.47 24.68
N ASP A 4 -11.96 -3.41 25.12
CA ASP A 4 -11.03 -2.66 24.27
C ASP A 4 -9.87 -3.60 23.92
N THR A 5 -10.07 -4.46 22.93
CA THR A 5 -8.98 -5.19 22.30
C THR A 5 -8.26 -4.21 21.38
N GLU A 6 -7.14 -3.66 21.86
CA GLU A 6 -6.14 -3.10 20.95
C GLU A 6 -5.85 -4.15 19.87
N ASN A 7 -6.19 -3.81 18.64
CA ASN A 7 -5.97 -4.68 17.50
C ASN A 7 -4.47 -4.79 17.28
N THR A 8 -3.86 -5.90 17.72
CA THR A 8 -2.41 -6.13 17.62
C THR A 8 -1.93 -6.40 16.20
N TYR A 9 -2.85 -6.60 15.25
CA TYR A 9 -2.54 -6.82 13.85
C TYR A 9 -2.38 -5.50 13.11
N CYS A 10 -1.49 -5.47 12.12
CA CYS A 10 -1.37 -4.32 11.24
C CYS A 10 -2.44 -4.35 10.14
N PRO A 11 -2.76 -3.20 9.51
CA PRO A 11 -3.71 -3.12 8.39
C PRO A 11 -3.35 -3.97 7.17
N GLY A 12 -2.12 -4.49 7.10
CA GLY A 12 -1.66 -5.44 6.10
C GLY A 12 -1.99 -6.90 6.41
N HIS A 13 -2.66 -7.19 7.53
CA HIS A 13 -3.01 -8.54 7.96
C HIS A 13 -4.55 -8.74 7.96
N PRO A 14 -5.09 -9.86 7.45
CA PRO A 14 -6.54 -10.10 7.41
C PRO A 14 -7.24 -9.98 8.78
N TRP A 15 -6.67 -10.58 9.82
CA TRP A 15 -7.19 -10.48 11.20
C TRP A 15 -7.43 -9.04 11.69
N TYR A 16 -6.71 -8.05 11.17
CA TYR A 16 -6.98 -6.65 11.51
C TYR A 16 -8.42 -6.27 11.12
N TYR A 17 -8.89 -6.65 9.94
CA TYR A 17 -10.23 -6.29 9.47
C TYR A 17 -11.32 -7.17 10.09
N PHE A 18 -11.01 -8.46 10.32
CA PHE A 18 -11.88 -9.41 11.01
C PHE A 18 -12.22 -8.91 12.43
N LEU A 19 -11.22 -8.40 13.16
CA LEU A 19 -11.38 -7.83 14.51
C LEU A 19 -11.96 -6.40 14.50
N GLY A 20 -12.52 -5.94 13.38
CA GLY A 20 -13.17 -4.63 13.29
C GLY A 20 -12.22 -3.45 13.11
N GLY A 21 -10.95 -3.68 12.76
CA GLY A 21 -9.95 -2.65 12.51
C GLY A 21 -10.42 -1.55 11.56
N LYS A 22 -9.91 -0.34 11.78
CA LYS A 22 -10.27 0.86 11.01
C LYS A 22 -9.75 0.77 9.58
N VAL A 23 -10.62 1.00 8.61
CA VAL A 23 -10.22 1.17 7.20
C VAL A 23 -9.42 2.47 7.06
N LEU A 24 -8.19 2.36 6.55
CA LEU A 24 -7.33 3.52 6.34
C LEU A 24 -7.65 4.22 5.02
N THR A 25 -7.58 5.55 5.03
CA THR A 25 -7.65 6.34 3.79
C THR A 25 -6.33 6.25 3.02
N PRO A 26 -6.32 6.43 1.69
CA PRO A 26 -5.07 6.46 0.92
C PRO A 26 -4.03 7.45 1.46
N LYS A 27 -4.49 8.59 1.99
CA LYS A 27 -3.62 9.58 2.63
C LYS A 27 -2.92 9.02 3.88
N GLN A 28 -3.66 8.33 4.75
CA GLN A 28 -3.09 7.70 5.95
C GLN A 28 -2.12 6.56 5.61
N ILE A 29 -2.41 5.82 4.53
CA ILE A 29 -1.49 4.78 4.02
C ILE A 29 -0.19 5.44 3.56
N LEU A 30 -0.27 6.52 2.78
CA LEU A 30 0.91 7.28 2.34
C LEU A 30 1.70 7.87 3.53
N GLU A 31 1.03 8.44 4.53
CA GLU A 31 1.68 8.94 5.74
C GLU A 31 2.44 7.83 6.47
N SER A 32 1.85 6.64 6.59
CA SER A 32 2.49 5.47 7.18
C SER A 32 3.72 5.01 6.38
N VAL A 33 3.65 5.04 5.06
CA VAL A 33 4.79 4.73 4.18
C VAL A 33 5.95 5.69 4.42
N ILE A 34 5.67 6.99 4.47
CA ILE A 34 6.69 8.02 4.71
C ILE A 34 7.36 7.82 6.08
N GLN A 35 6.59 7.50 7.11
CA GLN A 35 7.10 7.29 8.47
C GLN A 35 7.97 6.03 8.59
N THR A 36 7.58 4.94 7.91
CA THR A 36 8.29 3.65 8.00
C THR A 36 9.60 3.60 7.22
N LYS A 37 9.87 4.58 6.34
CA LYS A 37 11.04 4.61 5.43
C LYS A 37 11.17 3.32 4.60
N TYR A 38 10.07 2.63 4.37
CA TYR A 38 10.02 1.40 3.59
C TYR A 38 10.12 1.72 2.10
N SER A 39 10.93 0.95 1.36
CA SER A 39 11.24 1.21 -0.06
C SER A 39 10.46 0.32 -1.04
N GLY A 40 9.52 -0.49 -0.56
CA GLY A 40 8.75 -1.41 -1.39
C GLY A 40 9.55 -2.65 -1.82
N TYR A 41 8.86 -3.56 -2.54
CA TYR A 41 9.45 -4.81 -3.01
C TYR A 41 10.37 -4.61 -4.23
N ASP A 42 10.01 -3.69 -5.13
CA ASP A 42 10.77 -3.35 -6.35
C ASP A 42 11.97 -2.40 -6.11
N ARG A 43 12.46 -2.31 -4.87
CA ARG A 43 13.57 -1.44 -4.48
C ARG A 43 14.82 -1.67 -5.33
N ASP A 44 15.08 -2.91 -5.72
CA ASP A 44 16.30 -3.30 -6.43
C ASP A 44 16.27 -2.78 -7.87
N ASN A 45 15.10 -2.83 -8.53
CA ASN A 45 14.95 -2.28 -9.88
C ASN A 45 14.97 -0.76 -9.89
N ILE A 46 14.41 -0.12 -8.86
CA ILE A 46 14.54 1.34 -8.67
C ILE A 46 16.01 1.73 -8.47
N THR A 47 16.74 0.99 -7.64
CA THR A 47 18.18 1.23 -7.40
C THR A 47 18.99 1.04 -8.68
N LYS A 48 18.73 -0.02 -9.45
CA LYS A 48 19.37 -0.25 -10.75
C LYS A 48 19.07 0.85 -11.76
N ALA A 49 17.85 1.41 -11.74
CA ALA A 49 17.51 2.55 -12.59
C ALA A 49 18.28 3.80 -12.20
N ASP A 50 18.49 4.02 -10.90
CA ASP A 50 19.21 5.17 -10.35
C ASP A 50 20.73 5.13 -10.59
N GLN A 51 21.31 3.93 -10.70
CA GLN A 51 22.74 3.76 -10.98
C GLN A 51 23.14 3.98 -12.46
N LYS A 52 22.18 4.32 -13.32
CA LYS A 52 22.47 4.57 -14.74
C LYS A 52 23.08 5.97 -14.95
N PRO A 53 23.88 6.16 -16.01
CA PRO A 53 24.29 7.50 -16.41
C PRO A 53 23.10 8.31 -16.93
N GLU A 54 23.16 9.63 -16.82
CA GLU A 54 22.19 10.50 -17.50
C GLU A 54 22.40 10.46 -19.02
N PRO A 55 21.32 10.54 -19.83
CA PRO A 55 19.91 10.76 -19.46
C PRO A 55 19.13 9.48 -19.10
N GLN A 56 19.77 8.29 -19.19
CA GLN A 56 19.09 7.00 -19.05
C GLN A 56 18.50 6.79 -17.65
N ARG A 57 19.16 7.33 -16.62
CA ARG A 57 18.67 7.34 -15.24
C ARG A 57 17.29 7.98 -15.14
N CYS A 58 17.18 9.24 -15.55
CA CYS A 58 15.93 9.99 -15.52
C CYS A 58 14.83 9.31 -16.35
N GLU A 59 15.15 8.83 -17.56
CA GLU A 59 14.19 8.15 -18.41
C GLU A 59 13.64 6.88 -17.79
N GLN A 60 14.51 6.05 -17.21
CA GLN A 60 14.07 4.79 -16.61
C GLN A 60 13.28 5.01 -15.33
N LEU A 61 13.68 5.97 -14.49
CA LEU A 61 12.91 6.36 -13.31
C LEU A 61 11.52 6.89 -13.70
N ARG A 62 11.41 7.72 -14.76
CA ARG A 62 10.10 8.18 -15.27
C ARG A 62 9.24 7.03 -15.81
N LYS A 63 9.82 6.05 -16.49
CA LYS A 63 9.11 4.85 -16.94
C LYS A 63 8.55 4.04 -15.77
N LEU A 64 9.37 3.80 -14.74
CA LEU A 64 8.93 3.12 -13.52
C LEU A 64 7.83 3.90 -12.81
N ARG A 65 7.97 5.22 -12.70
CA ARG A 65 6.95 6.10 -12.12
C ARG A 65 5.61 5.96 -12.83
N LEU A 66 5.60 5.97 -14.15
CA LEU A 66 4.37 5.81 -14.95
C LEU A 66 3.72 4.45 -14.72
N LYS A 67 4.51 3.38 -14.65
CA LYS A 67 4.03 2.03 -14.33
C LYS A 67 3.34 2.01 -12.96
N PHE A 68 4.02 2.42 -11.90
CA PHE A 68 3.46 2.40 -10.55
C PHE A 68 2.28 3.35 -10.36
N LEU A 69 2.23 4.49 -11.07
CA LEU A 69 1.03 5.32 -11.11
C LEU A 69 -0.17 4.60 -11.75
N GLY A 70 0.08 3.78 -12.77
CA GLY A 70 -0.94 2.95 -13.41
C GLY A 70 -1.46 1.87 -12.47
N ASP A 71 -0.55 1.16 -11.79
CA ASP A 71 -0.86 0.11 -10.82
C ASP A 71 -1.64 0.70 -9.62
N LEU A 72 -1.16 1.80 -9.05
CA LEU A 72 -1.82 2.51 -7.95
C LEU A 72 -3.26 2.91 -8.29
N LYS A 73 -3.52 3.41 -9.51
CA LYS A 73 -4.88 3.80 -9.93
C LYS A 73 -5.82 2.60 -10.00
N LYS A 74 -5.35 1.46 -10.50
CA LYS A 74 -6.12 0.22 -10.54
C LYS A 74 -6.42 -0.26 -9.13
N ASP A 75 -5.40 -0.31 -8.28
CA ASP A 75 -5.56 -0.78 -6.90
C ASP A 75 -6.41 0.15 -6.05
N LEU A 76 -6.36 1.47 -6.25
CA LEU A 76 -7.26 2.42 -5.59
C LEU A 76 -8.72 2.18 -5.95
N THR A 77 -8.99 1.83 -7.22
CA THR A 77 -10.34 1.53 -7.69
C THR A 77 -10.86 0.29 -6.97
N ILE A 78 -10.08 -0.80 -6.99
CA ILE A 78 -10.46 -2.05 -6.34
C ILE A 78 -10.56 -1.87 -4.82
N TYR A 79 -9.61 -1.15 -4.20
CA TYR A 79 -9.63 -0.87 -2.76
C TYR A 79 -10.95 -0.21 -2.35
N ARG A 80 -11.41 0.81 -3.09
CA ARG A 80 -12.70 1.48 -2.81
C ARG A 80 -13.89 0.52 -2.90
N GLU A 81 -13.87 -0.41 -3.85
CA GLU A 81 -14.91 -1.43 -3.98
C GLU A 81 -14.91 -2.40 -2.81
N VAL A 82 -13.73 -2.91 -2.43
CA VAL A 82 -13.57 -3.82 -1.30
C VAL A 82 -13.97 -3.13 0.01
N VAL A 83 -13.62 -1.85 0.19
CA VAL A 83 -14.04 -1.05 1.35
C VAL A 83 -15.56 -0.94 1.45
N ARG A 84 -16.25 -0.68 0.33
CA ARG A 84 -17.72 -0.64 0.32
C ARG A 84 -18.32 -2.00 0.69
N LYS A 85 -17.78 -3.09 0.14
CA LYS A 85 -18.20 -4.46 0.45
C LYS A 85 -17.97 -4.79 1.92
N LEU A 86 -16.81 -4.43 2.50
CA LEU A 86 -16.52 -4.60 3.92
C LEU A 86 -17.52 -3.82 4.79
N HIS A 87 -17.81 -2.56 4.45
CA HIS A 87 -18.80 -1.78 5.19
C HIS A 87 -20.20 -2.36 5.12
N ALA A 88 -20.60 -2.91 3.97
CA ALA A 88 -21.87 -3.62 3.84
C ALA A 88 -21.87 -4.91 4.67
N HIS A 89 -20.79 -5.70 4.59
CA HIS A 89 -20.62 -6.94 5.34
C HIS A 89 -20.70 -6.71 6.86
N ARG A 90 -20.03 -5.67 7.38
CA ARG A 90 -20.08 -5.28 8.80
C ARG A 90 -21.46 -4.85 9.30
N LYS A 91 -22.41 -4.53 8.41
CA LYS A 91 -23.79 -4.17 8.77
C LYS A 91 -24.73 -5.37 8.79
N LEU A 92 -24.32 -6.50 8.21
CA LEU A 92 -25.12 -7.72 8.26
C LEU A 92 -25.19 -8.21 9.71
N PRO A 93 -26.34 -8.75 10.14
CA PRO A 93 -26.43 -9.38 11.46
C PRO A 93 -25.41 -10.51 11.55
N PRO A 94 -24.85 -10.79 12.75
CA PRO A 94 -23.98 -11.94 12.94
C PRO A 94 -24.72 -13.19 12.49
N ILE A 95 -24.28 -13.79 11.39
CA ILE A 95 -24.72 -15.13 11.00
C ILE A 95 -24.23 -16.05 12.13
N GLU A 96 -25.08 -16.95 12.65
CA GLU A 96 -24.69 -17.95 13.64
C GLU A 96 -23.36 -18.58 13.23
N GLN A 97 -22.30 -18.18 13.92
CA GLN A 97 -20.93 -18.43 13.46
C GLN A 97 -20.62 -19.91 13.63
N CYS A 98 -19.94 -20.51 12.65
CA CYS A 98 -19.16 -21.72 12.89
C CYS A 98 -18.34 -21.52 14.16
N SER A 99 -18.21 -22.56 14.99
CA SER A 99 -17.56 -22.52 16.31
C SER A 99 -16.07 -22.12 16.29
N VAL A 100 -15.48 -21.85 15.12
CA VAL A 100 -14.08 -21.49 14.93
C VAL A 100 -14.00 -20.12 14.25
N PRO A 101 -13.33 -19.12 14.85
CA PRO A 101 -13.12 -17.82 14.23
C PRO A 101 -12.24 -17.95 12.98
N ARG A 102 -12.68 -17.37 11.87
CA ARG A 102 -11.96 -17.38 10.58
C ARG A 102 -12.10 -16.03 9.88
N CYS A 103 -11.03 -15.59 9.23
CA CYS A 103 -11.12 -14.47 8.31
C CYS A 103 -11.97 -14.85 7.09
N ASP A 104 -12.81 -13.93 6.64
CA ASP A 104 -13.55 -14.09 5.38
C ASP A 104 -12.72 -13.55 4.20
N ASP A 105 -13.13 -13.90 2.98
CA ASP A 105 -12.48 -13.45 1.74
C ASP A 105 -12.36 -11.92 1.67
N ILE A 106 -13.31 -11.20 2.29
CA ILE A 106 -13.31 -9.74 2.33
C ILE A 106 -12.18 -9.17 3.19
N ASP A 107 -11.84 -9.82 4.31
CA ASP A 107 -10.75 -9.41 5.20
C ASP A 107 -9.40 -9.62 4.52
N VAL A 108 -9.27 -10.77 3.83
CA VAL A 108 -8.10 -11.09 3.01
C VAL A 108 -7.94 -10.08 1.89
N ALA A 109 -9.00 -9.82 1.11
CA ALA A 109 -8.98 -8.85 0.03
C ALA A 109 -8.60 -7.44 0.50
N MET A 110 -9.11 -7.01 1.67
CA MET A 110 -8.75 -5.73 2.28
C MET A 110 -7.26 -5.64 2.61
N SER A 111 -6.71 -6.67 3.25
CA SER A 111 -5.30 -6.72 3.61
C SER A 111 -4.38 -6.70 2.38
N LEU A 112 -4.72 -7.46 1.33
CA LEU A 112 -3.95 -7.50 0.09
C LEU A 112 -3.97 -6.15 -0.63
N LYS A 113 -5.15 -5.52 -0.74
CA LYS A 113 -5.24 -4.22 -1.41
C LYS A 113 -4.60 -3.09 -0.60
N HIS A 114 -4.68 -3.13 0.73
CA HIS A 114 -3.87 -2.26 1.57
C HIS A 114 -2.37 -2.42 1.25
N ASN A 115 -1.85 -3.65 1.20
CA ASN A 115 -0.44 -3.91 0.96
C ASN A 115 0.02 -3.48 -0.43
N HIS A 116 -0.83 -3.63 -1.46
CA HIS A 116 -0.50 -3.11 -2.79
C HIS A 116 -0.40 -1.58 -2.80
N LEU A 117 -1.38 -0.87 -2.23
CA LEU A 117 -1.31 0.59 -2.10
C LEU A 117 -0.07 1.04 -1.33
N PHE A 118 0.26 0.35 -0.23
CA PHE A 118 1.43 0.64 0.59
C PHE A 118 2.73 0.50 -0.22
N ASN A 119 2.87 -0.57 -1.01
CA ASN A 119 4.02 -0.78 -1.88
C ASN A 119 4.09 0.28 -2.99
N ASP A 120 3.00 0.56 -3.69
CA ASP A 120 2.99 1.54 -4.78
C ASP A 120 3.34 2.95 -4.28
N PHE A 121 2.81 3.34 -3.11
CA PHE A 121 3.21 4.60 -2.48
C PHE A 121 4.69 4.63 -2.11
N ALA A 122 5.25 3.52 -1.59
CA ALA A 122 6.68 3.44 -1.27
C ALA A 122 7.56 3.60 -2.52
N HIS A 123 7.18 2.94 -3.62
CA HIS A 123 7.86 3.06 -4.91
C HIS A 123 7.81 4.47 -5.45
N LEU A 124 6.62 5.06 -5.50
CA LEU A 124 6.43 6.42 -6.04
C LEU A 124 7.16 7.46 -5.21
N TYR A 125 7.08 7.38 -3.87
CA TYR A 125 7.80 8.28 -2.98
C TYR A 125 9.32 8.20 -3.20
N LYS A 126 9.87 6.98 -3.29
CA LYS A 126 11.31 6.80 -3.54
C LYS A 126 11.72 7.35 -4.90
N ILE A 127 10.96 7.05 -5.96
CA ILE A 127 11.26 7.51 -7.32
C ILE A 127 11.18 9.04 -7.41
N ASP A 128 10.17 9.66 -6.81
CA ASP A 128 10.03 11.12 -6.80
C ASP A 128 11.21 11.79 -6.07
N MET A 129 11.71 11.17 -4.99
CA MET A 129 12.92 11.64 -4.31
C MET A 129 14.18 11.53 -5.18
N LEU A 130 14.35 10.43 -5.93
CA LEU A 130 15.49 10.24 -6.82
C LEU A 130 15.44 11.16 -8.05
N LEU A 131 14.25 11.43 -8.58
CA LEU A 131 14.05 12.36 -9.70
C LEU A 131 14.24 13.82 -9.29
N ALA A 132 14.01 14.15 -8.02
CA ALA A 132 14.28 15.49 -7.48
C ALA A 132 15.78 15.77 -7.31
N GLN A 133 16.62 14.73 -7.30
CA GLN A 133 18.07 14.88 -7.28
C GLN A 133 18.56 15.20 -8.69
N GLN A 134 19.15 16.39 -8.85
CA GLN A 134 19.92 16.75 -10.02
C GLN A 134 21.36 16.25 -9.81
N PRO A 135 21.85 15.27 -10.59
CA PRO A 135 23.27 14.94 -10.55
C PRO A 135 24.07 16.18 -10.99
N ASP A 136 25.21 16.43 -10.36
CA ASP A 136 25.98 17.65 -10.56
C ASP A 136 26.31 17.78 -12.06
N LEU A 137 25.91 18.90 -12.66
CA LEU A 137 26.00 19.09 -14.11
C LEU A 137 27.46 19.26 -14.57
N PHE A 138 28.37 19.44 -13.61
CA PHE A 138 29.75 19.86 -13.80
C PHE A 138 30.71 19.10 -12.86
N ASP A 139 30.56 17.79 -12.74
CA ASP A 139 31.63 16.95 -12.20
C ASP A 139 32.75 16.85 -13.26
N PHE A 140 33.67 17.83 -13.23
CA PHE A 140 34.99 17.75 -13.87
C PHE A 140 36.03 17.19 -12.88
#